data_AF-A0A182EGJ9-F1
#
_entry.id   AF-A0A182EGJ9-F1
#
_cell.length_a   1.000
_cell.length_b   1.000
_cell.length_c   1.000
_cell.angle_alpha   90.00
_cell.angle_beta   90.00
_cell.angle_gamma   90.00
#
_symmetry.space_group_name_H-M   'P 1'
#
loop_
_entity.id
_entity.type
_entity.pdbx_description
1 polymer ?
#
loop_
_entity_poly.entity_id
_entity_poly.type
_entity_poly.pdbx_seq_one_letter_code
_entity_poly.pdbx_strand_id
1 'polypeptide(L)'
;MEFFESLPSFVKALPEAKQLDYILNRLKWMEKDFEDEEIYLYLRKAIMEIILRYSAENNPFYNDKRLFDVFCIAGKLNHTMGMKRIMEKLHNRKQFYELAEFYVKWGEIFAKEKNRKRFNKIWDEATKAKAKPISHVNKAFRAMLYRYFQMADSMTDEIIVNLEKNESSEDSRVAFRDVETATGIQNRKLSDINEEQSDCTNARTSSIQPSGGNLLDDSFLFSNNWEIRALKEMKGQFPIF
;
A
#
# COMPACT_ATOMS: atom_id res chain seq x y z
N MET A 1 12.66 -22.76 17.87
CA MET A 1 11.29 -23.22 17.62
C MET A 1 10.57 -22.10 16.91
N GLU A 2 10.26 -22.33 15.65
CA GLU A 2 9.54 -21.40 14.78
C GLU A 2 8.03 -21.54 15.03
N PHE A 3 7.26 -20.47 14.79
CA PHE A 3 5.81 -20.50 14.93
C PHE A 3 5.18 -21.59 14.05
N PHE A 4 5.63 -21.71 12.79
CA PHE A 4 5.11 -22.75 11.88
C PHE A 4 5.48 -24.19 12.31
N GLU A 5 6.63 -24.40 12.97
CA GLU A 5 6.96 -25.68 13.61
C GLU A 5 6.00 -26.00 14.76
N SER A 6 5.54 -24.99 15.50
CA SER A 6 4.60 -25.15 16.64
C SER A 6 3.13 -25.31 16.23
N LEU A 7 2.82 -25.38 14.92
CA LEU A 7 1.46 -25.66 14.44
C LEU A 7 1.12 -27.17 14.58
N PRO A 8 -0.13 -27.52 14.94
CA PRO A 8 -0.59 -28.90 14.97
C PRO A 8 -0.38 -29.61 13.63
N SER A 9 -0.10 -30.93 13.67
CA SER A 9 0.12 -31.75 12.47
C SER A 9 -1.03 -31.67 11.46
N PHE A 10 -2.28 -31.68 11.94
CA PHE A 10 -3.45 -31.55 11.06
C PHE A 10 -3.50 -30.19 10.33
N VAL A 11 -2.99 -29.11 10.92
CA VAL A 11 -2.94 -27.79 10.28
C VAL A 11 -1.90 -27.78 9.17
N LYS A 12 -0.71 -28.34 9.43
CA LYS A 12 0.38 -28.46 8.43
C LYS A 12 -0.02 -29.25 7.18
N ALA A 13 -1.00 -30.15 7.31
CA ALA A 13 -1.57 -30.93 6.21
C ALA A 13 -2.68 -30.20 5.41
N LEU A 14 -3.12 -29.02 5.83
CA LEU A 14 -4.13 -28.23 5.10
C LEU A 14 -3.51 -27.46 3.93
N PRO A 15 -4.27 -27.15 2.86
CA PRO A 15 -3.88 -26.16 1.86
C PRO A 15 -3.56 -24.81 2.53
N GLU A 16 -2.56 -24.06 2.02
CA GLU A 16 -2.06 -22.84 2.67
C GLU A 16 -3.16 -21.81 2.99
N ALA A 17 -4.17 -21.66 2.13
CA ALA A 17 -5.31 -20.78 2.40
C ALA A 17 -6.06 -21.17 3.69
N LYS A 18 -6.15 -22.45 4.02
CA LYS A 18 -6.78 -22.95 5.25
C LYS A 18 -5.81 -22.95 6.45
N GLN A 19 -4.50 -23.01 6.20
CA GLN A 19 -3.50 -22.69 7.24
C GLN A 19 -3.62 -21.22 7.66
N LEU A 20 -3.70 -20.28 6.71
CA LEU A 20 -3.82 -18.84 6.98
C LEU A 20 -5.13 -18.50 7.74
N ASP A 21 -6.25 -19.16 7.41
CA ASP A 21 -7.51 -19.06 8.19
C ASP A 21 -7.30 -19.46 9.66
N TYR A 22 -6.72 -20.64 9.90
CA TYR A 22 -6.47 -21.17 11.26
C TYR A 22 -5.50 -20.29 12.03
N ILE A 23 -4.39 -19.90 11.38
CA ILE A 23 -3.34 -19.05 11.95
C ILE A 23 -3.93 -17.70 12.35
N LEU A 24 -4.68 -17.03 11.47
CA LEU A 24 -5.27 -15.72 11.78
C LEU A 24 -6.25 -15.80 12.97
N ASN A 25 -7.03 -16.88 13.07
CA ASN A 25 -7.91 -17.09 14.22
C ASN A 25 -7.10 -17.31 15.52
N ARG A 26 -5.99 -18.06 15.47
CA ARG A 26 -5.08 -18.23 16.62
C ARG A 26 -4.44 -16.90 17.04
N LEU A 27 -4.00 -16.06 16.09
CA LEU A 27 -3.49 -14.72 16.38
C LEU A 27 -4.54 -13.80 17.00
N LYS A 28 -5.77 -13.79 16.47
CA LYS A 28 -6.88 -12.96 17.00
C LYS A 28 -7.30 -13.39 18.42
N TRP A 29 -7.21 -14.67 18.73
CA TRP A 29 -7.40 -15.18 20.09
C TRP A 29 -6.26 -14.71 21.02
N MET A 30 -5.02 -14.87 20.59
CA MET A 30 -3.83 -14.41 21.33
C MET A 30 -3.80 -12.89 21.56
N GLU A 31 -4.31 -12.07 20.63
CA GLU A 31 -4.41 -10.61 20.77
C GLU A 31 -5.47 -10.19 21.81
N LYS A 32 -6.52 -10.99 22.01
CA LYS A 32 -7.71 -10.59 22.78
C LYS A 32 -7.67 -11.08 24.23
N ASP A 33 -7.20 -12.31 24.45
CA ASP A 33 -7.47 -13.06 25.68
C ASP A 33 -6.24 -13.20 26.62
N PHE A 34 -5.16 -12.44 26.37
CA PHE A 34 -3.91 -12.53 27.15
C PHE A 34 -3.28 -11.17 27.47
N GLU A 35 -2.84 -11.03 28.72
CA GLU A 35 -2.06 -9.87 29.23
C GLU A 35 -0.58 -10.25 29.52
N ASP A 36 -0.20 -11.50 29.24
CA ASP A 36 1.12 -12.10 29.52
C ASP A 36 2.20 -11.65 28.52
N GLU A 37 3.32 -11.13 29.02
CA GLU A 37 4.45 -10.64 28.23
C GLU A 37 5.15 -11.74 27.41
N GLU A 38 5.24 -12.98 27.89
CA GLU A 38 5.77 -14.10 27.10
C GLU A 38 4.89 -14.38 25.88
N ILE A 39 3.57 -14.29 26.06
CA ILE A 39 2.59 -14.49 24.99
C ILE A 39 2.60 -13.32 24.01
N TYR A 40 2.83 -12.08 24.46
CA TYR A 40 3.10 -10.94 23.57
C TYR A 40 4.40 -11.13 22.75
N LEU A 41 5.46 -11.67 23.36
CA LEU A 41 6.72 -11.97 22.66
C LEU A 41 6.54 -13.11 21.64
N TYR A 42 5.77 -14.15 21.96
CA TYR A 42 5.41 -15.22 21.02
C TYR A 42 4.53 -14.69 19.88
N LEU A 43 3.51 -13.90 20.18
CA LEU A 43 2.59 -13.30 19.21
C LEU A 43 3.34 -12.38 18.22
N ARG A 44 4.28 -11.56 18.70
CA ARG A 44 5.17 -10.76 17.84
C ARG A 44 6.03 -11.62 16.91
N LYS A 45 6.63 -12.71 17.41
CA LYS A 45 7.43 -13.65 16.59
C LYS A 45 6.58 -14.30 15.50
N ALA A 46 5.41 -14.83 15.87
CA ALA A 46 4.46 -15.45 14.96
C ALA A 46 4.06 -14.51 13.82
N ILE A 47 3.64 -13.28 14.15
CA ILE A 47 3.26 -12.25 13.18
C ILE A 47 4.40 -11.97 12.19
N MET A 48 5.65 -11.87 12.66
CA MET A 48 6.79 -11.64 11.78
C MET A 48 7.06 -12.81 10.84
N GLU A 49 7.02 -14.07 11.30
CA GLU A 49 7.17 -15.25 10.43
C GLU A 49 6.08 -15.32 9.34
N ILE A 50 4.83 -14.99 9.71
CA ILE A 50 3.68 -14.99 8.79
C ILE A 50 3.83 -13.89 7.73
N ILE A 51 4.28 -12.70 8.12
CA ILE A 51 4.58 -11.59 7.19
C ILE A 51 5.70 -12.01 6.23
N LEU A 52 6.82 -12.53 6.74
CA LEU A 52 7.96 -12.96 5.91
C LEU A 52 7.58 -14.06 4.91
N ARG A 53 6.69 -15.00 5.28
CA ARG A 53 6.25 -16.09 4.40
C ARG A 53 5.28 -15.63 3.31
N TYR A 54 4.31 -14.79 3.64
CA TYR A 54 3.18 -14.48 2.75
C TYR A 54 3.22 -13.10 2.10
N SER A 55 4.13 -12.20 2.52
CA SER A 55 4.19 -10.82 2.04
C SER A 55 5.20 -10.57 0.90
N ALA A 56 5.70 -11.62 0.25
CA ALA A 56 6.47 -11.49 -1.00
C ALA A 56 5.54 -11.18 -2.19
N GLU A 57 5.97 -10.32 -3.12
CA GLU A 57 5.12 -9.82 -4.23
C GLU A 57 4.61 -10.90 -5.19
N ASN A 58 5.31 -12.05 -5.27
CA ASN A 58 4.92 -13.22 -6.05
C ASN A 58 4.05 -14.24 -5.27
N ASN A 59 3.74 -13.98 -4.00
CA ASN A 59 2.94 -14.89 -3.18
C ASN A 59 1.43 -14.70 -3.48
N PRO A 60 0.63 -15.79 -3.66
CA PRO A 60 -0.81 -15.66 -3.93
C PRO A 60 -1.58 -14.95 -2.81
N PHE A 61 -1.05 -14.91 -1.58
CA PHE A 61 -1.66 -14.21 -0.44
C PHE A 61 -1.19 -12.75 -0.29
N TYR A 62 -0.35 -12.23 -1.19
CA TYR A 62 0.22 -10.87 -1.09
C TYR A 62 -0.86 -9.79 -0.90
N ASN A 63 -1.97 -9.88 -1.62
CA ASN A 63 -3.11 -8.95 -1.52
C ASN A 63 -4.31 -9.52 -0.72
N ASP A 64 -4.14 -10.61 0.03
CA ASP A 64 -5.22 -11.28 0.75
C ASP A 64 -5.67 -10.48 1.99
N LYS A 65 -7.00 -10.28 2.11
CA LYS A 65 -7.67 -9.62 3.23
C LYS A 65 -7.29 -10.20 4.62
N ARG A 66 -6.91 -11.47 4.69
CA ARG A 66 -6.47 -12.17 5.90
C ARG A 66 -5.03 -11.81 6.27
N LEU A 67 -4.15 -11.66 5.29
CA LEU A 67 -2.79 -11.14 5.52
C LEU A 67 -2.84 -9.66 5.94
N PHE A 68 -3.76 -8.87 5.37
CA PHE A 68 -4.02 -7.51 5.83
C PHE A 68 -4.48 -7.45 7.30
N ASP A 69 -5.33 -8.39 7.74
CA ASP A 69 -5.69 -8.49 9.16
C ASP A 69 -4.46 -8.79 10.05
N VAL A 70 -3.48 -9.59 9.59
CA VAL A 70 -2.21 -9.82 10.34
C VAL A 70 -1.41 -8.52 10.49
N PHE A 71 -1.31 -7.71 9.42
CA PHE A 71 -0.70 -6.37 9.51
C PHE A 71 -1.46 -5.43 10.46
N CYS A 72 -2.79 -5.57 10.56
CA CYS A 72 -3.57 -4.82 11.54
C CYS A 72 -3.27 -5.25 12.99
N ILE A 73 -3.00 -6.53 13.26
CA ILE A 73 -2.55 -6.98 14.59
C ILE A 73 -1.14 -6.41 14.85
N ALA A 74 -0.22 -6.52 13.90
CA ALA A 74 1.14 -5.96 14.00
C ALA A 74 1.13 -4.44 14.32
N GLY A 75 0.22 -3.69 13.72
CA GLY A 75 0.06 -2.24 13.91
C GLY A 75 -0.53 -1.81 15.25
N LYS A 76 -1.14 -2.72 16.02
CA LYS A 76 -1.54 -2.50 17.41
C LYS A 76 -0.37 -2.76 18.37
N LEU A 77 0.35 -3.87 18.16
CA LEU A 77 1.39 -4.39 19.07
C LEU A 77 2.74 -3.65 18.99
N ASN A 78 2.94 -2.82 17.96
CA ASN A 78 4.18 -2.07 17.74
C ASN A 78 3.94 -0.57 17.95
N HIS A 79 4.30 -0.05 19.12
CA HIS A 79 4.12 1.37 19.48
C HIS A 79 5.07 2.32 18.71
N THR A 80 6.26 1.85 18.30
CA THR A 80 7.28 2.68 17.61
C THR A 80 6.97 2.88 16.11
N MET A 81 6.38 1.87 15.47
CA MET A 81 5.89 1.96 14.09
C MET A 81 4.45 2.52 14.07
N GLY A 82 3.58 1.94 14.90
CA GLY A 82 2.14 2.17 14.90
C GLY A 82 1.46 1.72 13.61
N MET A 83 0.14 1.56 13.68
CA MET A 83 -0.70 1.30 12.50
C MET A 83 -0.43 2.29 11.35
N LYS A 84 -0.20 3.57 11.68
CA LYS A 84 0.01 4.67 10.74
C LYS A 84 1.16 4.43 9.76
N ARG A 85 2.36 4.11 10.25
CA ARG A 85 3.53 3.85 9.39
C ARG A 85 3.44 2.50 8.68
N ILE A 86 2.71 1.52 9.25
CA ILE A 86 2.43 0.26 8.54
C ILE A 86 1.58 0.56 7.30
N MET A 87 0.47 1.30 7.43
CA MET A 87 -0.37 1.67 6.27
C MET A 87 0.42 2.46 5.22
N GLU A 88 1.24 3.44 5.64
CA GLU A 88 2.12 4.20 4.74
C GLU A 88 3.11 3.28 3.98
N LYS A 89 3.70 2.26 4.64
CA LYS A 89 4.58 1.28 3.98
C LYS A 89 3.83 0.35 3.02
N LEU A 90 2.67 -0.17 3.42
CA LEU A 90 1.84 -1.06 2.60
C LEU A 90 1.43 -0.36 1.30
N HIS A 91 0.97 0.89 1.39
CA HIS A 91 0.65 1.74 0.24
C HIS A 91 1.85 1.93 -0.69
N ASN A 92 3.02 2.27 -0.13
CA ASN A 92 4.22 2.56 -0.93
C ASN A 92 4.73 1.33 -1.72
N ARG A 93 4.45 0.09 -1.27
CA ARG A 93 4.71 -1.15 -2.03
C ARG A 93 3.50 -1.68 -2.81
N LYS A 94 2.43 -0.89 -2.94
CA LYS A 94 1.16 -1.25 -3.59
C LYS A 94 0.52 -2.56 -3.08
N GLN A 95 0.79 -2.96 -1.84
CA GLN A 95 0.15 -4.11 -1.22
C GLN A 95 -1.24 -3.71 -0.70
N PHE A 96 -2.24 -4.56 -0.94
CA PHE A 96 -3.65 -4.30 -0.63
C PHE A 96 -4.21 -3.05 -1.34
N TYR A 97 -3.59 -2.60 -2.43
CA TYR A 97 -3.95 -1.36 -3.14
C TYR A 97 -5.35 -1.43 -3.78
N GLU A 98 -5.88 -2.62 -4.08
CA GLU A 98 -7.27 -2.78 -4.52
C GLU A 98 -8.27 -3.07 -3.38
N LEU A 99 -7.84 -3.14 -2.11
CA LEU A 99 -8.68 -3.59 -0.99
C LEU A 99 -9.40 -2.42 -0.31
N ALA A 100 -10.73 -2.39 -0.31
CA ALA A 100 -11.48 -1.30 0.32
C ALA A 100 -11.16 -1.16 1.83
N GLU A 101 -11.02 -2.27 2.56
CA GLU A 101 -10.74 -2.26 4.00
C GLU A 101 -9.37 -1.67 4.35
N PHE A 102 -8.40 -1.68 3.42
CA PHE A 102 -7.11 -1.02 3.61
C PHE A 102 -7.28 0.50 3.77
N TYR A 103 -7.94 1.14 2.80
CA TYR A 103 -8.19 2.59 2.84
C TYR A 103 -9.15 2.99 3.95
N VAL A 104 -10.19 2.19 4.21
CA VAL A 104 -11.09 2.43 5.35
C VAL A 104 -10.33 2.39 6.67
N LYS A 105 -9.41 1.44 6.86
CA LYS A 105 -8.62 1.36 8.10
C LYS A 105 -7.60 2.50 8.22
N TRP A 106 -6.98 2.90 7.12
CA TRP A 106 -6.02 4.01 7.11
C TRP A 106 -6.70 5.37 7.30
N GLY A 107 -7.88 5.57 6.72
CA GLY A 107 -8.74 6.74 6.95
C GLY A 107 -9.18 6.84 8.41
N GLU A 108 -9.55 5.74 9.06
CA GLU A 108 -9.94 5.70 10.48
C GLU A 108 -8.87 6.31 11.41
N ILE A 109 -7.58 6.14 11.08
CA ILE A 109 -6.47 6.71 11.85
C ILE A 109 -6.50 8.24 11.78
N PHE A 110 -6.54 8.81 10.57
CA PHE A 110 -6.55 10.26 10.39
C PHE A 110 -7.88 10.91 10.82
N ALA A 111 -8.99 10.18 10.77
CA ALA A 111 -10.27 10.62 11.34
C ALA A 111 -10.18 10.77 12.87
N LYS A 112 -9.60 9.78 13.57
CA LYS A 112 -9.35 9.84 15.02
C LYS A 112 -8.36 10.94 15.41
N GLU A 113 -7.34 11.19 14.59
CA GLU A 113 -6.42 12.34 14.73
C GLU A 113 -7.08 13.70 14.41
N LYS A 114 -8.35 13.73 13.96
CA LYS A 114 -9.03 14.93 13.41
C LYS A 114 -8.25 15.62 12.28
N ASN A 115 -7.41 14.88 11.56
CA ASN A 115 -6.55 15.40 10.50
C ASN A 115 -7.28 15.37 9.15
N ARG A 116 -8.21 16.31 8.94
CA ARG A 116 -9.10 16.34 7.76
C ARG A 116 -8.31 16.35 6.44
N LYS A 117 -7.17 17.05 6.36
CA LYS A 117 -6.33 17.12 5.15
C LYS A 117 -5.72 15.76 4.78
N ARG A 118 -5.24 14.99 5.76
CA ARG A 118 -4.75 13.62 5.51
C ARG A 118 -5.91 12.64 5.29
N PHE A 119 -6.99 12.76 6.04
CA PHE A 119 -8.19 11.94 5.89
C PHE A 119 -8.76 12.02 4.47
N ASN A 120 -9.03 13.23 3.96
CA ASN A 120 -9.48 13.44 2.58
C ASN A 120 -8.49 12.80 1.59
N LYS A 121 -7.18 13.04 1.75
CA LYS A 121 -6.19 12.42 0.86
C LYS A 121 -6.29 10.89 0.80
N ILE A 122 -6.54 10.19 1.91
CA ILE A 122 -6.70 8.71 1.87
C ILE A 122 -7.95 8.31 1.09
N TRP A 123 -9.00 9.13 1.07
CA TRP A 123 -10.16 8.93 0.19
C TRP A 123 -9.78 9.08 -1.29
N ASP A 124 -9.07 10.15 -1.64
CA ASP A 124 -8.62 10.43 -3.01
C ASP A 124 -7.74 9.28 -3.55
N GLU A 125 -6.81 8.77 -2.73
CA GLU A 125 -5.93 7.64 -3.09
C GLU A 125 -6.74 6.33 -3.25
N ALA A 126 -7.82 6.13 -2.47
CA ALA A 126 -8.69 4.95 -2.59
C ALA A 126 -9.48 4.92 -3.91
N THR A 127 -9.98 6.08 -4.33
CA THR A 127 -10.71 6.23 -5.59
C THR A 127 -9.75 6.03 -6.77
N LYS A 128 -8.57 6.66 -6.75
CA LYS A 128 -7.51 6.48 -7.77
C LYS A 128 -7.03 5.04 -7.89
N ALA A 129 -6.93 4.34 -6.75
CA ALA A 129 -6.60 2.93 -6.69
C ALA A 129 -7.74 2.00 -7.16
N LYS A 130 -8.94 2.54 -7.39
CA LYS A 130 -10.16 1.81 -7.77
C LYS A 130 -10.48 0.69 -6.76
N ALA A 131 -10.27 0.97 -5.47
CA ALA A 131 -10.39 0.01 -4.38
C ALA A 131 -11.81 -0.61 -4.31
N LYS A 132 -11.87 -1.93 -4.11
CA LYS A 132 -13.07 -2.75 -4.31
C LYS A 132 -13.62 -3.27 -2.97
N PRO A 133 -14.95 -3.15 -2.71
CA PRO A 133 -15.93 -2.35 -3.45
C PRO A 133 -15.88 -0.87 -3.03
N ILE A 134 -15.79 0.05 -4.00
CA ILE A 134 -15.66 1.50 -3.73
C ILE A 134 -16.85 2.09 -2.95
N SER A 135 -18.04 1.49 -3.08
CA SER A 135 -19.23 1.84 -2.30
C SER A 135 -19.05 1.59 -0.79
N HIS A 136 -18.24 0.62 -0.38
CA HIS A 136 -17.89 0.41 1.03
C HIS A 136 -16.96 1.52 1.54
N VAL A 137 -15.96 1.92 0.74
CA VAL A 137 -15.08 3.07 1.05
C VAL A 137 -15.92 4.33 1.23
N ASN A 138 -16.72 4.70 0.23
CA ASN A 138 -17.53 5.92 0.28
C ASN A 138 -18.51 5.92 1.46
N LYS A 139 -19.17 4.80 1.76
CA LYS A 139 -20.06 4.67 2.93
C LYS A 139 -19.31 4.85 4.25
N ALA A 140 -18.12 4.25 4.39
CA ALA A 140 -17.32 4.35 5.61
C ALA A 140 -16.74 5.76 5.81
N PHE A 141 -16.24 6.41 4.75
CA PHE A 141 -15.69 7.76 4.81
C PHE A 141 -16.76 8.81 5.13
N ARG A 142 -17.96 8.74 4.52
CA ARG A 142 -19.12 9.57 4.91
C ARG A 142 -19.45 9.43 6.41
N ALA A 143 -19.52 8.18 6.91
CA ALA A 143 -19.78 7.92 8.34
C ALA A 143 -18.68 8.47 9.27
N MET A 144 -17.42 8.49 8.82
CA MET A 144 -16.31 9.10 9.57
C MET A 144 -16.35 10.63 9.55
N LEU A 145 -16.77 11.26 8.45
CA LEU A 145 -17.00 12.72 8.40
C LEU A 145 -18.03 13.16 9.43
N TYR A 146 -19.20 12.51 9.48
CA TYR A 146 -20.22 12.78 10.49
C TYR A 146 -19.66 12.58 11.91
N ARG A 147 -19.07 11.40 12.19
CA ARG A 147 -18.64 10.99 13.55
C ARG A 147 -17.47 11.81 14.11
N TYR A 148 -16.46 12.11 13.31
CA TYR A 148 -15.20 12.71 13.79
C TYR A 148 -15.04 14.19 13.46
N PHE A 149 -15.73 14.67 12.42
CA PHE A 149 -15.63 16.05 11.94
C PHE A 149 -16.95 16.84 12.08
N GLN A 150 -18.01 16.24 12.64
CA GLN A 150 -19.29 16.88 12.97
C GLN A 150 -19.97 17.55 11.76
N MET A 151 -19.82 16.94 10.58
CA MET A 151 -20.36 17.49 9.33
C MET A 151 -21.86 17.13 9.20
N ALA A 152 -22.70 18.12 8.88
CA ALA A 152 -24.06 17.89 8.42
C ALA A 152 -24.05 17.32 7.00
N ASP A 153 -25.05 16.49 6.65
CA ASP A 153 -25.06 15.68 5.42
C ASP A 153 -24.83 16.49 4.14
N SER A 154 -25.44 17.68 4.03
CA SER A 154 -25.33 18.57 2.86
C SER A 154 -23.89 18.94 2.50
N MET A 155 -22.99 19.08 3.49
CA MET A 155 -21.58 19.40 3.24
C MET A 155 -20.75 18.15 2.85
N THR A 156 -21.33 16.95 2.91
CA THR A 156 -20.68 15.72 2.45
C THR A 156 -20.91 15.44 0.96
N ASP A 157 -22.06 15.84 0.42
CA ASP A 157 -22.34 15.70 -1.01
C ASP A 157 -21.58 16.75 -1.85
N GLU A 158 -21.36 17.98 -1.35
CA GLU A 158 -20.45 18.95 -2.00
C GLU A 158 -19.03 18.42 -2.15
N ILE A 159 -18.50 17.68 -1.16
CA ILE A 159 -17.17 17.07 -1.23
C ILE A 159 -17.13 16.06 -2.38
N ILE A 160 -18.18 15.26 -2.54
CA ILE A 160 -18.25 14.20 -3.54
C ILE A 160 -18.45 14.77 -4.94
N VAL A 161 -19.32 15.76 -5.11
CA VAL A 161 -19.45 16.51 -6.37
C VAL A 161 -18.12 17.13 -6.80
N ASN A 162 -17.31 17.61 -5.86
CA ASN A 162 -15.99 18.17 -6.16
C ASN A 162 -14.91 17.09 -6.40
N LEU A 163 -15.07 15.86 -5.89
CA LEU A 163 -14.18 14.73 -6.22
C LEU A 163 -14.51 14.17 -7.60
N GLU A 164 -15.79 13.92 -7.90
CA GLU A 164 -16.27 13.40 -9.19
C GLU A 164 -15.99 14.38 -10.34
N LYS A 165 -16.11 15.70 -10.11
CA LYS A 165 -15.71 16.72 -11.09
C LYS A 165 -14.22 16.66 -11.46
N ASN A 166 -13.34 16.28 -10.54
CA ASN A 166 -11.91 16.12 -10.81
C ASN A 166 -11.59 14.84 -11.61
N GLU A 167 -12.50 13.88 -11.69
CA GLU A 167 -12.35 12.73 -12.62
C GLU A 167 -12.80 13.10 -14.05
N SER A 168 -13.67 14.11 -14.20
CA SER A 168 -14.16 14.58 -15.51
C SER A 168 -13.30 15.65 -16.20
N SER A 169 -12.25 16.17 -15.56
CA SER A 169 -11.53 17.36 -16.04
C SER A 169 -10.20 17.13 -16.77
N GLU A 170 -9.73 15.89 -16.95
CA GLU A 170 -8.51 15.62 -17.74
C GLU A 170 -8.70 15.84 -19.26
N ASP A 171 -9.94 16.03 -19.75
CA ASP A 171 -10.21 16.30 -21.18
C ASP A 171 -11.02 17.60 -21.41
N SER A 172 -10.50 18.73 -20.93
CA SER A 172 -10.78 20.03 -21.57
C SER A 172 -9.59 21.00 -21.50
N ARG A 173 -8.78 21.02 -22.56
CA ARG A 173 -7.91 22.16 -22.86
C ARG A 173 -8.74 23.30 -23.45
N VAL A 174 -9.20 24.22 -22.61
CA VAL A 174 -9.61 25.56 -23.05
C VAL A 174 -8.89 26.60 -22.18
N ALA A 175 -8.11 27.47 -22.82
CA ALA A 175 -7.33 28.48 -22.12
C ALA A 175 -8.20 29.70 -21.77
N PHE A 176 -8.17 30.11 -20.49
CA PHE A 176 -8.57 31.46 -20.12
C PHE A 176 -7.37 32.40 -20.23
N ARG A 177 -7.46 33.34 -21.18
CA ARG A 177 -6.71 34.59 -21.15
C ARG A 177 -7.50 35.68 -21.86
N ASP A 178 -7.45 36.88 -21.31
CA ASP A 178 -8.43 37.92 -21.55
C ASP A 178 -8.10 38.86 -22.72
N VAL A 179 -9.19 39.48 -23.20
CA VAL A 179 -9.29 40.90 -23.58
C VAL A 179 -8.87 41.38 -25.00
N GLU A 180 -9.80 42.18 -25.54
CA GLU A 180 -9.69 43.24 -26.56
C GLU A 180 -9.62 42.95 -28.08
N THR A 181 -10.00 44.01 -28.80
CA THR A 181 -10.49 44.01 -30.17
C THR A 181 -9.49 44.60 -31.16
N ALA A 182 -9.33 43.97 -32.33
CA ALA A 182 -8.86 44.65 -33.54
C ALA A 182 -9.41 43.97 -34.81
N THR A 183 -9.63 44.76 -35.85
CA THR A 183 -10.04 44.31 -37.19
C THR A 183 -8.82 43.91 -38.04
N GLY A 184 -8.94 42.87 -38.87
CA GLY A 184 -7.86 42.51 -39.81
C GLY A 184 -8.23 41.39 -40.79
N ILE A 185 -8.12 41.65 -42.09
CA ILE A 185 -8.33 40.69 -43.18
C ILE A 185 -6.97 40.39 -43.82
N GLN A 186 -6.57 39.11 -43.97
CA GLN A 186 -6.07 38.52 -45.25
C GLN A 186 -5.43 37.11 -45.13
N ASN A 187 -6.00 36.16 -45.88
CA ASN A 187 -5.38 35.35 -46.95
C ASN A 187 -4.01 34.64 -46.82
N ARG A 188 -4.01 33.38 -47.31
CA ARG A 188 -2.93 32.61 -48.01
C ARG A 188 -1.77 32.03 -47.18
N LYS A 189 -0.97 31.05 -47.66
CA LYS A 189 -1.16 29.84 -48.55
C LYS A 189 0.22 29.16 -48.73
N LEU A 190 0.27 27.83 -49.00
CA LEU A 190 1.49 27.02 -49.33
C LEU A 190 2.49 26.90 -48.16
N SER A 191 3.46 25.96 -48.12
CA SER A 191 3.84 24.80 -48.97
C SER A 191 4.66 23.85 -48.05
N ASP A 192 4.40 22.53 -47.97
CA ASP A 192 4.81 21.42 -48.87
C ASP A 192 6.29 21.00 -48.78
N ILE A 193 6.53 19.69 -49.01
CA ILE A 193 7.78 18.99 -49.44
C ILE A 193 8.72 18.33 -48.38
N ASN A 194 8.58 16.99 -48.32
CA ASN A 194 9.60 15.90 -48.34
C ASN A 194 10.55 15.65 -47.12
N GLU A 195 10.81 14.39 -46.67
CA GLU A 195 11.59 13.25 -47.27
C GLU A 195 13.12 13.49 -47.11
N GLU A 196 14.01 12.53 -46.79
CA GLU A 196 14.08 11.07 -47.05
C GLU A 196 14.53 10.21 -45.84
N GLN A 197 14.76 8.92 -46.09
CA GLN A 197 15.26 7.87 -45.18
C GLN A 197 16.80 7.87 -45.06
N SER A 198 17.34 7.19 -44.04
CA SER A 198 18.51 6.32 -44.23
C SER A 198 18.55 5.19 -43.17
N ASP A 199 19.13 4.05 -43.55
CA ASP A 199 19.24 2.81 -42.77
C ASP A 199 20.69 2.27 -42.92
N CYS A 200 21.23 1.52 -41.93
CA CYS A 200 22.32 0.53 -42.05
C CYS A 200 22.90 0.05 -40.68
N THR A 201 22.31 -1.02 -40.14
CA THR A 201 22.96 -2.32 -39.78
C THR A 201 24.37 -2.43 -39.11
N ASN A 202 24.46 -3.37 -38.15
CA ASN A 202 25.62 -4.25 -37.80
C ASN A 202 26.86 -3.60 -37.10
N ALA A 203 27.62 -4.24 -36.19
CA ALA A 203 27.53 -5.47 -35.36
C ALA A 203 28.56 -5.33 -34.18
N ARG A 204 29.07 -6.31 -33.39
CA ARG A 204 29.06 -7.80 -33.34
C ARG A 204 29.40 -8.29 -31.89
N THR A 205 29.70 -9.59 -31.71
CA THR A 205 29.92 -10.30 -30.42
C THR A 205 31.40 -10.52 -30.03
N SER A 206 31.69 -10.61 -28.72
CA SER A 206 32.64 -11.59 -28.16
C SER A 206 32.37 -11.86 -26.66
N SER A 207 32.79 -13.02 -26.16
CA SER A 207 32.66 -13.47 -24.75
C SER A 207 34.03 -13.76 -24.14
N ILE A 208 34.13 -13.82 -22.79
CA ILE A 208 35.11 -14.65 -22.05
C ILE A 208 34.76 -14.71 -20.54
N GLN A 209 35.04 -15.88 -19.96
CA GLN A 209 35.17 -16.21 -18.54
C GLN A 209 36.28 -17.32 -18.47
N PRO A 210 36.82 -17.75 -17.30
CA PRO A 210 36.40 -17.48 -15.92
C PRO A 210 37.54 -17.12 -14.92
N SER A 211 37.17 -17.06 -13.62
CA SER A 211 37.87 -17.64 -12.45
C SER A 211 38.46 -16.70 -11.37
N GLY A 212 38.07 -16.98 -10.11
CA GLY A 212 38.89 -16.84 -8.90
C GLY A 212 38.92 -15.49 -8.17
N GLY A 213 38.44 -15.46 -6.92
CA GLY A 213 38.84 -14.44 -5.92
C GLY A 213 37.68 -13.78 -5.17
N ASN A 214 37.53 -14.09 -3.88
CA ASN A 214 36.49 -13.54 -3.02
C ASN A 214 36.67 -12.04 -2.76
N LEU A 215 35.64 -11.24 -3.07
CA LEU A 215 34.99 -10.36 -2.08
C LEU A 215 33.55 -10.09 -2.55
N LEU A 216 32.56 -10.22 -1.67
CA LEU A 216 31.18 -9.88 -2.03
C LEU A 216 31.00 -8.36 -1.91
N ASP A 217 30.60 -7.73 -3.01
CA ASP A 217 30.24 -6.32 -3.04
C ASP A 217 28.82 -6.12 -2.48
N ASP A 218 28.74 -5.73 -1.21
CA ASP A 218 27.49 -5.52 -0.45
C ASP A 218 26.58 -4.39 -1.02
N SER A 219 27.02 -3.65 -2.05
CA SER A 219 26.26 -2.53 -2.61
C SER A 219 24.95 -2.92 -3.30
N PHE A 220 24.80 -4.17 -3.78
CA PHE A 220 23.64 -4.59 -4.58
C PHE A 220 22.49 -5.26 -3.81
N LEU A 221 22.58 -5.41 -2.49
CA LEU A 221 21.48 -5.95 -1.65
C LEU A 221 20.43 -4.89 -1.23
N PHE A 222 20.54 -3.66 -1.72
CA PHE A 222 19.66 -2.55 -1.35
C PHE A 222 18.37 -2.47 -2.19
N SER A 223 17.43 -3.36 -1.89
CA SER A 223 16.00 -3.09 -2.13
C SER A 223 15.09 -3.60 -1.02
N ASN A 224 14.27 -2.68 -0.50
CA ASN A 224 13.01 -2.89 0.23
C ASN A 224 12.96 -3.80 1.46
N ASN A 225 14.07 -4.31 1.99
CA ASN A 225 14.07 -5.19 3.17
C ASN A 225 13.85 -4.45 4.51
N TRP A 226 12.72 -3.74 4.63
CA TRP A 226 12.26 -3.13 5.87
C TRP A 226 11.83 -4.17 6.91
N GLU A 227 11.54 -5.39 6.48
CA GLU A 227 11.18 -6.51 7.37
C GLU A 227 12.40 -6.95 8.19
N ILE A 228 13.59 -7.07 7.59
CA ILE A 228 14.86 -7.22 8.35
C ILE A 228 15.14 -5.99 9.24
N ARG A 229 14.79 -4.78 8.83
CA ARG A 229 14.97 -3.59 9.70
C ARG A 229 14.02 -3.62 10.90
N ALA A 230 12.76 -4.02 10.70
CA ALA A 230 11.80 -4.23 11.79
C ALA A 230 12.21 -5.40 12.70
N LEU A 231 12.76 -6.50 12.16
CA LEU A 231 13.35 -7.59 12.93
C LEU A 231 14.55 -7.14 13.78
N LYS A 232 15.35 -6.17 13.31
CA LYS A 232 16.43 -5.56 14.10
C LYS A 232 15.90 -4.60 15.16
N GLU A 233 14.95 -3.72 14.82
CA GLU A 233 14.32 -2.77 15.74
C GLU A 233 13.58 -3.51 16.90
N MET A 234 12.82 -4.57 16.60
CA MET A 234 12.14 -5.39 17.62
C MET A 234 13.08 -6.22 18.49
N LYS A 235 14.29 -6.55 18.02
CA LYS A 235 15.32 -7.23 18.82
C LYS A 235 16.13 -6.29 19.73
N GLY A 236 16.03 -4.98 19.54
CA GLY A 236 16.85 -3.98 20.23
C GLY A 236 16.17 -3.23 21.38
N GLN A 237 14.94 -3.60 21.78
CA GLN A 237 14.11 -2.81 22.70
C GLN A 237 13.85 -3.45 24.07
N PHE A 238 14.38 -4.64 24.35
CA PHE A 238 14.26 -5.31 25.65
C PHE A 238 15.64 -5.82 26.10
N PRO A 239 16.15 -5.45 27.30
CA PRO A 239 17.32 -6.09 27.86
C PRO A 239 16.96 -7.51 28.28
N ILE A 240 17.83 -8.47 27.94
CA ILE A 240 17.75 -9.83 28.48
C ILE A 240 18.38 -9.78 29.88
N PHE A 241 17.61 -10.18 30.88
CA PHE A 241 18.09 -10.58 32.21
C PHE A 241 18.03 -12.10 32.33
#